data_AF-A0A7J9E7I9-F1
#
_entry.id   AF-A0A7J9E7I9-F1
#
_cell.length_a   1.000
_cell.length_b   1.000
_cell.length_c   1.000
_cell.angle_alpha   90.00
_cell.angle_beta   90.00
_cell.angle_gamma   90.00
#
_symmetry.space_group_name_H-M   'P 1'
#
loop_
_entity.id
_entity.type
_entity.pdbx_description
1 polymer ?
#
loop_
_entity_poly.entity_id
_entity_poly.type
_entity_poly.pdbx_seq_one_letter_code
_entity_poly.pdbx_strand_id
1 'polypeptide(L)'
;MLPSGPSTMPADDDISLIHNIYWKELSLLVYVWIGFLIVQIIKEYLQTCSVMYWIVNSLQIPIAASVTVFEAICLYKGRRVIASKGKEITNWKIYQILFYCSCGIIAGMVGGLLGLGGGFILGPLFLELGIPPQVASATSTFSMAFSSSMSVVQYYLLNRFPIPYAAYFVLVATIAAFTGQHVVRKIIAVLGRASIIIFILALTIFISAISLGGVGIADMVEKLEDEEYMGFENLCKLS
;
A
#
# COMPACT_ATOMS: atom_id res chain seq x y z
N MET A 1 -1.80 -63.52 6.71
CA MET A 1 -1.36 -62.84 7.95
C MET A 1 -1.54 -61.33 7.74
N LEU A 2 -2.61 -60.78 8.29
CA LEU A 2 -2.77 -59.32 8.46
C LEU A 2 -1.91 -58.91 9.66
N PRO A 3 -1.14 -57.82 9.58
CA PRO A 3 -0.76 -57.06 10.76
C PRO A 3 -1.61 -55.80 10.89
N SER A 4 -1.96 -55.58 12.14
CA SER A 4 -2.90 -54.64 12.73
C SER A 4 -2.31 -53.25 12.97
N GLY A 5 -3.16 -52.22 12.89
CA GLY A 5 -3.14 -51.08 13.82
C GLY A 5 -2.23 -49.89 13.48
N PRO A 6 -2.56 -48.68 13.98
CA PRO A 6 -2.44 -47.45 13.22
C PRO A 6 -1.11 -46.73 13.47
N SER A 7 -0.44 -46.30 12.40
CA SER A 7 0.54 -45.23 12.49
C SER A 7 -0.22 -43.92 12.65
N THR A 8 -0.32 -43.47 13.89
CA THR A 8 -0.58 -42.08 14.28
C THR A 8 0.04 -41.13 13.27
N MET A 9 -0.81 -40.43 12.51
CA MET A 9 -0.40 -39.22 11.81
C MET A 9 0.19 -38.29 12.88
N PRO A 10 1.44 -37.81 12.76
CA PRO A 10 1.85 -36.71 13.60
C PRO A 10 0.89 -35.58 13.28
N ALA A 11 0.25 -35.03 14.32
CA ALA A 11 -0.41 -33.74 14.23
C ALA A 11 0.63 -32.80 13.62
N ASP A 12 0.37 -32.34 12.39
CA ASP A 12 1.17 -31.31 11.75
C ASP A 12 1.26 -30.18 12.77
N ASP A 13 2.49 -29.97 13.26
CA ASP A 13 2.83 -28.93 14.20
C ASP A 13 2.11 -27.64 13.77
N ASP A 14 1.44 -26.97 14.70
CA ASP A 14 1.05 -25.58 14.55
C ASP A 14 2.35 -24.78 14.38
N ILE A 15 2.89 -24.78 13.16
CA ILE A 15 4.09 -24.05 12.77
C ILE A 15 3.78 -22.62 13.15
N SER A 16 4.50 -22.17 14.17
CA SER A 16 4.16 -21.02 14.97
C SER A 16 4.26 -19.77 14.09
N LEU A 17 3.15 -19.40 13.43
CA LEU A 17 3.01 -18.16 12.66
C LEU A 17 3.49 -16.96 13.48
N ILE A 18 3.33 -17.04 14.81
CA ILE A 18 3.74 -16.05 15.80
C ILE A 18 5.27 -15.91 15.92
N HIS A 19 6.05 -16.98 15.71
CA HIS A 19 7.50 -16.94 15.87
C HIS A 19 8.23 -16.40 14.62
N ASN A 20 7.60 -16.50 13.43
CA ASN A 20 8.15 -15.97 12.18
C ASN A 20 7.81 -14.48 11.93
N ILE A 21 6.94 -13.89 12.75
CA ILE A 21 6.62 -12.46 12.67
C ILE A 21 7.76 -11.65 13.28
N TYR A 22 8.35 -10.75 12.47
CA TYR A 22 9.27 -9.72 12.95
C TYR A 22 8.49 -8.67 13.77
N TRP A 23 8.14 -9.01 15.01
CA TRP A 23 7.33 -8.19 15.92
C TRP A 23 7.86 -6.78 16.11
N LYS A 24 9.18 -6.60 16.03
CA LYS A 24 9.81 -5.28 16.11
C LYS A 24 9.46 -4.38 14.92
N GLU A 25 9.41 -4.95 13.72
CA GLU A 25 9.08 -4.23 12.48
C GLU A 25 7.58 -3.91 12.44
N LEU A 26 6.76 -4.90 12.80
CA LEU A 26 5.31 -4.72 12.90
C LEU A 26 4.95 -3.69 13.98
N SER A 27 5.62 -3.72 15.13
CA SER A 27 5.43 -2.73 16.19
C SER A 27 5.85 -1.32 15.76
N LEU A 28 6.94 -1.18 15.00
CA LEU A 28 7.37 0.12 14.45
C LEU A 28 6.31 0.65 13.46
N LEU A 29 5.82 -0.22 12.58
CA LEU A 29 4.82 0.14 11.58
C LEU A 29 3.48 0.55 12.22
N VAL A 30 3.03 -0.18 13.24
CA VAL A 30 1.85 0.18 14.05
C VAL A 30 2.07 1.50 14.80
N TYR A 31 3.26 1.73 15.35
CA TYR A 31 3.58 2.99 16.02
C TYR A 31 3.48 4.19 15.06
N VAL A 32 4.05 4.08 13.86
CA VAL A 32 3.93 5.11 12.82
C VAL A 32 2.46 5.30 12.43
N TRP A 33 1.72 4.20 12.23
CA TRP A 33 0.30 4.25 11.89
C TRP A 33 -0.53 5.01 12.94
N ILE A 34 -0.35 4.71 14.23
CA ILE A 34 -1.02 5.42 15.33
C ILE A 34 -0.62 6.91 15.34
N GLY A 35 0.66 7.22 15.13
CA GLY A 35 1.14 8.59 15.06
C GLY A 35 0.46 9.39 13.94
N PHE A 36 0.37 8.82 12.74
CA PHE A 36 -0.37 9.42 11.62
C PHE A 36 -1.85 9.61 11.96
N LEU A 37 -2.45 8.65 12.66
CA LEU A 37 -3.87 8.66 13.00
C LEU A 37 -4.18 9.77 13.99
N ILE A 38 -3.36 9.93 15.02
CA ILE A 38 -3.48 11.04 15.97
C ILE A 38 -3.36 12.38 15.23
N VAL A 39 -2.41 12.52 14.30
CA VAL A 39 -2.26 13.75 13.51
C VAL A 39 -3.49 14.03 12.63
N GLN A 40 -4.10 12.99 12.04
CA GLN A 40 -5.34 13.13 11.27
C GLN A 40 -6.53 13.52 12.16
N ILE A 41 -6.67 12.93 13.34
CA ILE A 41 -7.68 13.33 14.32
C ILE A 41 -7.50 14.80 14.70
N ILE A 42 -6.28 15.23 15.01
CA ILE A 42 -6.00 16.62 15.37
C ILE A 42 -6.36 17.58 14.23
N LYS A 43 -6.09 17.20 12.97
CA LYS A 43 -6.51 17.98 11.79
C LYS A 43 -8.02 18.19 11.74
N GLU A 44 -8.82 17.21 12.13
CA GLU A 44 -10.29 17.33 12.15
C GLU A 44 -10.79 18.39 13.13
N TYR A 45 -10.09 18.61 14.25
CA TYR A 45 -10.45 19.63 15.23
C TYR A 45 -9.91 21.03 14.89
N LEU A 46 -9.08 21.17 13.85
CA LEU A 46 -8.48 22.44 13.45
C LEU A 46 -9.26 23.05 12.27
N GLN A 47 -9.62 24.33 12.38
CA GLN A 47 -10.25 25.04 11.27
C GLN A 47 -9.33 25.10 10.04
N THR A 48 -9.90 24.78 8.88
CA THR A 48 -9.31 25.02 7.56
C THR A 48 -8.93 26.51 7.46
N CYS A 49 -7.70 26.80 7.01
CA CYS A 49 -7.07 28.14 6.91
C CYS A 49 -6.30 28.70 8.13
N SER A 50 -6.05 27.94 9.20
CA SER A 50 -5.09 28.36 10.25
C SER A 50 -3.64 27.99 9.88
N VAL A 51 -2.67 28.84 10.24
CA VAL A 51 -1.22 28.52 10.14
C VAL A 51 -0.91 27.20 10.86
N MET A 52 -1.66 26.87 11.92
CA MET A 52 -1.56 25.58 12.62
C MET A 52 -1.94 24.39 11.75
N TYR A 53 -2.93 24.49 10.85
CA TYR A 53 -3.29 23.41 9.93
C TYR A 53 -2.14 23.10 8.96
N TRP A 54 -1.49 24.14 8.42
CA TRP A 54 -0.33 23.99 7.55
C TRP A 54 0.89 23.44 8.29
N ILE A 55 1.10 23.84 9.55
CA ILE A 55 2.16 23.25 10.40
C ILE A 55 1.91 21.77 10.65
N VAL A 56 0.68 21.37 10.98
CA VAL A 56 0.30 19.97 11.24
C VAL A 56 0.33 19.13 9.96
N ASN A 57 -0.04 19.70 8.81
CA ASN A 57 0.13 19.05 7.50
C ASN A 57 1.62 18.87 7.16
N SER A 58 2.41 19.92 7.39
CA SER A 58 3.85 19.87 7.15
C SER A 58 4.52 18.84 8.06
N LEU A 59 4.04 18.64 9.30
CA LEU A 59 4.55 17.67 10.28
C LEU A 59 4.44 16.20 9.83
N GLN A 60 3.54 15.86 8.90
CA GLN A 60 3.46 14.51 8.33
C GLN A 60 4.68 14.19 7.44
N ILE A 61 5.26 15.19 6.78
CA ILE A 61 6.42 15.08 5.90
C ILE A 61 7.71 14.72 6.67
N PRO A 62 8.12 15.40 7.75
CA PRO A 62 9.30 15.04 8.51
C PRO A 62 9.12 13.71 9.24
N ILE A 63 7.91 13.31 9.65
CA ILE A 63 7.71 11.97 10.24
C ILE A 63 7.97 10.89 9.18
N ALA A 64 7.36 11.00 8.00
CA ALA A 64 7.61 10.08 6.88
C ALA A 64 9.09 10.10 6.45
N ALA A 65 9.67 11.29 6.31
CA ALA A 65 11.06 11.46 5.92
C ALA A 65 12.03 10.90 6.97
N SER A 66 11.74 11.06 8.27
CA SER A 66 12.57 10.53 9.35
C SER A 66 12.63 9.01 9.33
N VAL A 67 11.47 8.36 9.16
CA VAL A 67 11.40 6.89 9.08
C VAL A 67 12.08 6.39 7.82
N THR A 68 11.82 7.03 6.68
CA THR A 68 12.45 6.68 5.39
C THR A 68 13.96 6.85 5.43
N VAL A 69 14.46 7.95 6.01
CA VAL A 69 15.90 8.22 6.18
C VAL A 69 16.52 7.25 7.18
N PHE A 70 15.83 6.93 8.29
CA PHE A 70 16.31 5.95 9.25
C PHE A 70 16.44 4.55 8.65
N GLU A 71 15.45 4.10 7.87
CA GLU A 71 15.51 2.83 7.15
C GLU A 71 16.59 2.85 6.06
N ALA A 72 16.69 3.94 5.29
CA ALA A 72 17.72 4.11 4.27
C ALA A 72 19.13 4.07 4.86
N ILE A 73 19.35 4.70 6.03
CA ILE A 73 20.63 4.65 6.76
C ILE A 73 20.89 3.24 7.30
N CYS A 74 19.88 2.53 7.81
CA CYS A 74 20.04 1.16 8.30
C CYS A 74 20.36 0.16 7.18
N LEU A 75 19.78 0.37 5.99
CA LEU A 75 20.11 -0.35 4.76
C LEU A 75 21.53 -0.02 4.29
N TYR A 76 21.89 1.26 4.25
CA TYR A 76 23.23 1.71 3.82
C TYR A 76 24.35 1.22 4.75
N LYS A 77 24.09 1.18 6.06
CA LYS A 77 25.05 0.70 7.08
C LYS A 77 25.14 -0.83 7.15
N GLY A 78 24.44 -1.55 6.27
CA GLY A 78 24.49 -3.01 6.16
C GLY A 78 23.88 -3.78 7.33
N ARG A 79 23.14 -3.11 8.23
CA ARG A 79 22.46 -3.75 9.36
C ARG A 79 21.17 -4.46 8.96
N ARG A 80 20.56 -4.05 7.84
CA ARG A 80 19.41 -4.74 7.24
C ARG A 80 19.82 -5.29 5.87
N VAL A 81 19.90 -6.60 5.79
CA VAL A 81 19.99 -7.32 4.50
C VAL A 81 18.55 -7.59 4.07
N ILE A 82 18.19 -7.25 2.83
CA ILE A 82 16.92 -7.71 2.27
C ILE A 82 17.02 -9.23 2.22
N ALA A 83 16.38 -9.93 3.15
CA ALA A 83 16.49 -11.39 3.31
C ALA A 83 16.20 -12.17 2.01
N SER A 84 15.44 -11.54 1.10
CA SER A 84 15.07 -12.10 -0.18
C SER A 84 16.03 -11.82 -1.33
N LYS A 85 16.99 -10.90 -1.18
CA LYS A 85 18.10 -10.71 -2.12
C LYS A 85 19.34 -11.37 -1.54
N GLY A 86 19.66 -12.56 -2.04
CA GLY A 86 20.95 -13.20 -1.78
C GLY A 86 22.11 -12.25 -2.04
N LYS A 87 23.28 -12.55 -1.46
CA LYS A 87 24.56 -11.79 -1.41
C LYS A 87 25.08 -11.26 -2.78
N GLU A 88 24.32 -10.46 -3.51
CA GLU A 88 24.66 -9.93 -4.83
C GLU A 88 24.17 -8.48 -5.03
N ILE A 89 24.29 -7.62 -4.01
CA ILE A 89 24.39 -6.18 -4.29
C ILE A 89 25.40 -5.53 -3.35
N THR A 90 26.63 -5.44 -3.80
CA THR A 90 27.74 -4.80 -3.07
C THR A 90 28.14 -3.44 -3.66
N ASN A 91 27.25 -2.76 -4.39
CA ASN A 91 27.52 -1.39 -4.87
C ASN A 91 26.25 -0.58 -5.16
N TRP A 92 25.42 -0.32 -4.15
CA TRP A 92 24.37 0.70 -4.28
C TRP A 92 25.03 2.09 -4.33
N LYS A 93 25.15 2.66 -5.53
CA LYS A 93 25.58 4.06 -5.65
C LYS A 93 24.51 4.95 -5.02
N ILE A 94 24.93 5.98 -4.27
CA ILE A 94 24.05 6.98 -3.64
C ILE A 94 23.02 7.55 -4.63
N TYR A 95 23.42 7.73 -5.89
CA TYR A 95 22.54 8.21 -6.96
C TYR A 95 21.36 7.27 -7.25
N GLN A 96 21.57 5.95 -7.19
CA GLN A 96 20.48 4.98 -7.37
C GLN A 96 19.50 5.04 -6.20
N ILE A 97 19.99 5.10 -4.96
CA ILE A 97 19.13 5.23 -3.77
C ILE A 97 18.31 6.53 -3.83
N LEU A 98 18.94 7.63 -4.23
CA LEU A 98 18.27 8.91 -4.40
C LEU A 98 17.20 8.86 -5.50
N PHE A 99 17.50 8.21 -6.63
CA PHE A 99 16.55 7.99 -7.72
C PHE A 99 15.35 7.14 -7.26
N TYR A 100 15.59 6.03 -6.56
CA TYR A 100 14.52 5.17 -6.02
C TYR A 100 13.67 5.88 -4.97
N CYS A 101 14.28 6.66 -4.08
CA CYS A 101 13.55 7.47 -3.11
C CYS A 101 12.65 8.50 -3.81
N SER A 102 13.18 9.20 -4.82
CA SER A 102 12.42 10.16 -5.61
C SER A 102 11.27 9.50 -6.37
N CYS A 103 11.52 8.35 -7.00
CA CYS A 103 10.51 7.57 -7.70
C CYS A 103 9.43 7.06 -6.72
N GLY A 104 9.83 6.61 -5.53
CA GLY A 104 8.92 6.20 -4.45
C GLY A 104 8.06 7.34 -3.91
N ILE A 105 8.58 8.56 -3.82
CA ILE A 105 7.80 9.76 -3.43
C ILE A 105 6.77 10.10 -4.51
N ILE A 106 7.18 10.15 -5.79
CA ILE A 106 6.27 10.42 -6.91
C ILE A 106 5.19 9.35 -6.97
N ALA A 107 5.59 8.08 -6.87
CA ALA A 107 4.69 6.94 -6.75
C ALA A 107 3.71 7.10 -5.59
N GLY A 108 4.18 7.39 -4.38
CA GLY A 108 3.34 7.58 -3.21
C GLY A 108 2.35 8.73 -3.36
N MET A 109 2.79 9.84 -3.98
CA MET A 109 1.94 11.00 -4.25
C MET A 109 0.83 10.65 -5.25
N VAL A 110 1.17 9.98 -6.35
CA VAL A 110 0.19 9.51 -7.35
C VAL A 110 -0.75 8.47 -6.73
N GLY A 111 -0.24 7.49 -6.00
CA GLY A 111 -1.04 6.46 -5.33
C GLY A 111 -1.96 7.02 -4.24
N GLY A 112 -1.52 8.09 -3.56
CA GLY A 112 -2.32 8.82 -2.58
C GLY A 112 -3.42 9.67 -3.24
N LEU A 113 -3.11 10.37 -4.33
CA LEU A 113 -4.09 11.14 -5.11
C LEU A 113 -5.17 10.25 -5.72
N LEU A 114 -4.79 9.07 -6.22
CA LEU A 114 -5.73 8.09 -6.78
C LEU A 114 -6.50 7.31 -5.69
N GLY A 115 -6.16 7.49 -4.40
CA GLY A 115 -6.80 6.79 -3.29
C GLY A 115 -6.60 5.27 -3.28
N LEU A 116 -5.65 4.74 -4.06
CA LEU A 116 -5.45 3.30 -4.25
C LEU A 116 -4.70 2.64 -3.10
N GLY A 117 -4.04 3.43 -2.24
CA GLY A 117 -3.07 2.94 -1.26
C GLY A 117 -1.79 2.49 -1.97
N GLY A 118 -0.63 3.02 -1.58
CA GLY A 118 0.63 2.94 -2.35
C GLY A 118 1.16 1.53 -2.72
N GLY A 119 0.51 0.45 -2.27
CA GLY A 119 0.86 -0.94 -2.58
C GLY A 119 0.88 -1.26 -4.08
N PHE A 120 0.01 -0.62 -4.87
CA PHE A 120 -0.04 -0.83 -6.32
C PHE A 120 1.26 -0.44 -7.03
N ILE A 121 1.92 0.62 -6.55
CA ILE A 121 3.13 1.16 -7.18
C ILE A 121 4.39 0.57 -6.54
N LEU A 122 4.32 0.16 -5.27
CA LEU A 122 5.38 -0.61 -4.61
C LEU A 122 5.65 -1.96 -5.29
N GLY A 123 4.62 -2.59 -5.86
CA GLY A 123 4.73 -3.87 -6.57
C GLY A 123 5.78 -3.87 -7.69
N PRO A 124 5.60 -3.08 -8.76
CA PRO A 124 6.57 -2.99 -9.85
C PRO A 124 7.94 -2.45 -9.39
N LEU A 125 7.97 -1.50 -8.44
CA LEU A 125 9.23 -0.97 -7.91
C LEU A 125 10.09 -2.08 -7.29
N PHE A 126 9.49 -2.98 -6.51
CA PHE A 126 10.23 -4.12 -5.94
C PHE A 126 10.72 -5.11 -7.01
N LEU A 127 9.99 -5.26 -8.12
CA LEU A 127 10.44 -6.09 -9.25
C LEU A 127 11.64 -5.49 -9.97
N GLU A 128 11.66 -4.16 -10.18
CA GLU A 128 12.83 -3.46 -10.73
C GLU A 128 14.05 -3.57 -9.82
N LEU A 129 13.83 -3.59 -8.50
CA LEU A 129 14.88 -3.84 -7.52
C LEU A 129 15.35 -5.30 -7.52
N GLY A 130 14.78 -6.19 -8.34
CA GLY A 130 15.14 -7.60 -8.48
C GLY A 130 14.72 -8.46 -7.29
N ILE A 131 13.70 -8.04 -6.54
CA ILE A 131 13.09 -8.82 -5.46
C ILE A 131 12.15 -9.85 -6.10
N PRO A 132 12.12 -11.11 -5.63
CA PRO A 132 11.24 -12.11 -6.21
C PRO A 132 9.77 -11.67 -6.11
N PRO A 133 8.98 -11.89 -7.18
CA PRO A 133 7.63 -11.34 -7.29
C PRO A 133 6.68 -11.77 -6.17
N GLN A 134 6.90 -12.96 -5.61
CA GLN A 134 6.06 -13.49 -4.55
C GLN A 134 6.17 -12.69 -3.24
N VAL A 135 7.39 -12.30 -2.84
CA VAL A 135 7.59 -11.51 -1.61
C VAL A 135 7.25 -10.03 -1.83
N ALA A 136 7.52 -9.52 -3.04
CA ALA A 136 7.12 -8.17 -3.44
C ALA A 136 5.60 -8.00 -3.37
N SER A 137 4.85 -8.94 -3.96
CA SER A 137 3.38 -8.95 -3.91
C SER A 137 2.84 -9.04 -2.48
N ALA A 138 3.43 -9.90 -1.64
CA ALA A 138 3.02 -10.02 -0.24
C ALA A 138 3.24 -8.71 0.54
N THR A 139 4.42 -8.08 0.36
CA THR A 139 4.78 -6.82 1.02
C THR A 139 3.87 -5.68 0.58
N SER A 140 3.61 -5.56 -0.73
CA SER A 140 2.70 -4.55 -1.28
C SER A 140 1.26 -4.72 -0.76
N THR A 141 0.76 -5.96 -0.68
CA THR A 141 -0.58 -6.25 -0.16
C THR A 141 -0.68 -5.91 1.32
N PHE A 142 0.37 -6.23 2.10
CA PHE A 142 0.46 -5.86 3.51
C PHE A 142 0.45 -4.34 3.71
N SER A 143 1.29 -3.61 2.96
CA SER A 143 1.32 -2.15 3.00
C SER A 143 -0.03 -1.53 2.61
N MET A 144 -0.68 -2.09 1.58
CA MET A 144 -2.01 -1.66 1.14
C MET A 144 -3.05 -1.86 2.25
N ALA A 145 -3.03 -3.00 2.95
CA ALA A 145 -3.95 -3.25 4.07
C ALA A 145 -3.81 -2.22 5.20
N PHE A 146 -2.59 -1.81 5.54
CA PHE A 146 -2.34 -0.74 6.53
C PHE A 146 -2.80 0.64 6.04
N SER A 147 -2.59 0.96 4.77
CA SER A 147 -3.07 2.21 4.19
C SER A 147 -4.60 2.24 4.13
N SER A 148 -5.24 1.14 3.74
CA SER A 148 -6.70 1.04 3.67
C SER A 148 -7.34 1.10 5.06
N SER A 149 -6.76 0.45 6.08
CA SER A 149 -7.26 0.54 7.46
C SER A 149 -7.22 1.97 7.97
N MET A 150 -6.17 2.72 7.64
CA MET A 150 -6.03 4.13 7.95
C MET A 150 -7.17 4.96 7.33
N SER A 151 -7.41 4.78 6.03
CA SER A 151 -8.48 5.47 5.31
C SER A 151 -9.86 5.15 5.91
N VAL A 152 -10.15 3.89 6.24
CA VAL A 152 -11.43 3.50 6.86
C VAL A 152 -11.64 4.22 8.19
N VAL A 153 -10.62 4.27 9.07
CA VAL A 153 -10.73 4.97 10.34
C VAL A 153 -10.93 6.48 10.14
N GLN A 154 -10.18 7.08 9.23
CA GLN A 154 -10.33 8.50 8.88
C GLN A 154 -11.75 8.80 8.41
N TYR A 155 -12.26 8.05 7.43
CA TYR A 155 -13.59 8.22 6.88
C TYR A 155 -14.71 7.97 7.90
N TYR A 156 -14.50 7.03 8.82
CA TYR A 156 -15.42 6.76 9.91
C TYR A 156 -15.50 7.95 10.88
N LEU A 157 -14.35 8.56 11.23
CA LEU A 157 -14.28 9.71 12.12
C LEU A 157 -14.91 10.98 11.52
N LEU A 158 -14.80 11.17 10.20
CA LEU A 158 -15.41 12.29 9.48
C LEU A 158 -16.96 12.24 9.46
N ASN A 159 -17.59 11.20 10.04
CA ASN A 159 -19.05 11.00 10.09
C ASN A 159 -19.77 11.15 8.72
N ARG A 160 -19.03 11.07 7.61
CA ARG A 160 -19.51 11.31 6.24
C ARG A 160 -20.08 10.03 5.60
N PHE A 161 -20.28 8.98 6.39
CA PHE A 161 -20.49 7.63 5.88
C PHE A 161 -21.92 7.13 6.10
N PRO A 162 -22.70 6.92 5.03
CA PRO A 162 -23.89 6.08 5.14
C PRO A 162 -23.43 4.62 5.26
N ILE A 163 -23.37 4.14 6.51
CA ILE A 163 -23.01 2.75 6.89
C ILE A 163 -23.59 1.65 5.98
N PRO A 164 -24.86 1.71 5.49
CA PRO A 164 -25.38 0.65 4.61
C PRO A 164 -24.62 0.49 3.29
N TYR A 165 -24.16 1.59 2.67
CA TYR A 165 -23.41 1.49 1.41
C TYR A 165 -22.02 0.91 1.62
N ALA A 166 -21.34 1.28 2.72
CA ALA A 166 -20.04 0.72 3.06
C ALA A 166 -20.11 -0.80 3.25
N ALA A 167 -21.12 -1.29 3.98
CA ALA A 167 -21.32 -2.72 4.17
C ALA A 167 -21.54 -3.47 2.85
N TYR A 168 -22.33 -2.89 1.93
CA TYR A 168 -22.54 -3.45 0.61
C TYR A 168 -21.23 -3.53 -0.20
N PHE A 169 -20.46 -2.45 -0.25
CA PHE A 169 -19.17 -2.42 -0.95
C PHE A 169 -18.16 -3.41 -0.35
N VAL A 170 -18.11 -3.54 0.98
CA VAL A 170 -17.24 -4.51 1.65
C VAL A 170 -17.61 -5.94 1.26
N LEU A 171 -18.91 -6.28 1.21
CA LEU A 171 -19.36 -7.60 0.80
C LEU A 171 -18.97 -7.91 -0.65
N VAL A 172 -19.27 -6.99 -1.57
CA VAL A 172 -18.94 -7.16 -2.99
C VAL A 172 -17.43 -7.26 -3.19
N ALA A 173 -16.65 -6.38 -2.55
CA ALA A 173 -15.19 -6.38 -2.63
C ALA A 173 -14.59 -7.68 -2.06
N THR A 174 -15.13 -8.21 -0.96
CA THR A 174 -14.66 -9.46 -0.35
C THR A 174 -14.89 -10.64 -1.28
N ILE A 175 -16.08 -10.75 -1.88
CA ILE A 175 -16.39 -11.82 -2.85
C ILE A 175 -15.49 -11.72 -4.08
N ALA A 176 -15.32 -10.51 -4.62
CA ALA A 176 -14.45 -10.26 -5.76
C ALA A 176 -12.98 -10.58 -5.45
N ALA A 177 -12.47 -10.16 -4.29
CA ALA A 177 -11.10 -10.43 -3.86
C ALA A 177 -10.85 -11.92 -3.62
N PHE A 178 -11.78 -12.61 -2.96
CA PHE A 178 -11.69 -14.05 -2.72
C PHE A 178 -11.66 -14.84 -4.03
N THR A 179 -12.59 -14.51 -4.94
CA THR A 179 -12.67 -15.15 -6.27
C THR A 179 -11.41 -14.85 -7.08
N GLY A 180 -10.98 -13.59 -7.12
CA GLY A 180 -9.76 -13.16 -7.82
C GLY A 180 -8.50 -13.85 -7.28
N GLN A 181 -8.32 -13.90 -5.96
CA GLN A 181 -7.20 -14.61 -5.35
C GLN A 181 -7.20 -16.10 -5.65
N HIS A 182 -8.37 -16.76 -5.60
CA HIS A 182 -8.47 -18.17 -5.97
C HIS A 182 -8.10 -18.43 -7.43
N VAL A 183 -8.59 -17.60 -8.36
CA VAL A 183 -8.28 -17.71 -9.78
C VAL A 183 -6.79 -17.47 -10.03
N VAL A 184 -6.23 -16.37 -9.50
CA VAL A 184 -4.81 -16.03 -9.64
C VAL A 184 -3.92 -17.12 -9.04
N ARG A 185 -4.25 -17.62 -7.84
CA ARG A 185 -3.48 -18.71 -7.21
C ARG A 185 -3.53 -19.99 -8.03
N LYS A 186 -4.69 -20.35 -8.61
CA LYS A 186 -4.84 -21.52 -9.48
C LYS A 186 -4.03 -21.36 -10.77
N ILE A 187 -4.04 -20.19 -11.39
CA ILE A 187 -3.22 -19.88 -12.57
C ILE A 187 -1.73 -20.01 -12.23
N ILE A 188 -1.29 -19.44 -11.10
CA ILE A 188 0.10 -19.56 -10.65
C ILE A 188 0.48 -21.03 -10.41
N ALA A 189 -0.41 -21.83 -9.80
CA ALA A 189 -0.15 -23.24 -9.52
C ALA A 189 -0.03 -24.11 -10.79
N VAL A 190 -0.82 -23.82 -11.83
CA VAL A 190 -0.79 -24.58 -13.09
C VAL A 190 0.47 -24.25 -13.91
N LEU A 191 0.91 -22.99 -13.90
CA LEU A 191 1.98 -22.53 -14.79
C LEU A 191 3.35 -22.38 -14.11
N GLY A 192 3.41 -22.24 -12.79
CA GLY A 192 4.63 -22.33 -11.97
C GLY A 192 5.73 -21.29 -12.27
N ARG A 193 5.47 -20.26 -13.07
CA ARG A 193 6.50 -19.29 -13.52
C ARG A 193 6.33 -17.92 -12.89
N ALA A 194 7.43 -17.38 -12.37
CA ALA A 194 7.52 -16.03 -11.81
C ALA A 194 7.11 -14.92 -12.80
N SER A 195 7.29 -15.15 -14.11
CA SER A 195 6.92 -14.22 -15.17
C SER A 195 5.42 -13.88 -15.21
N ILE A 196 4.56 -14.76 -14.70
CA ILE A 196 3.10 -14.55 -14.72
C ILE A 196 2.68 -13.51 -13.69
N ILE A 197 3.33 -13.48 -12.53
CA ILE A 197 3.02 -12.47 -11.51
C ILE A 197 3.34 -11.08 -12.07
N ILE A 198 4.46 -10.95 -12.79
CA ILE A 198 4.86 -9.71 -13.47
C ILE A 198 3.82 -9.35 -14.54
N PHE A 199 3.38 -10.32 -15.35
CA PHE A 199 2.36 -10.10 -16.38
C PHE A 199 1.01 -9.64 -15.79
N ILE A 200 0.55 -10.27 -14.70
CA ILE A 200 -0.67 -9.86 -13.99
C ILE A 200 -0.52 -8.44 -13.43
N LEU A 201 0.60 -8.12 -12.78
CA LEU A 201 0.86 -6.78 -12.26
C LEU A 201 0.83 -5.74 -13.40
N ALA A 202 1.51 -6.00 -14.50
CA ALA A 202 1.52 -5.12 -15.66
C ALA A 202 0.11 -4.92 -16.26
N LEU A 203 -0.67 -6.00 -16.41
CA LEU A 203 -2.06 -5.90 -16.87
C LEU A 203 -2.93 -5.09 -15.92
N THR A 204 -2.80 -5.28 -14.61
CA THR A 204 -3.56 -4.49 -13.64
C THR A 204 -3.20 -3.01 -13.71
N ILE A 205 -1.92 -2.65 -13.84
CA ILE A 205 -1.45 -1.27 -14.06
C ILE A 205 -2.06 -0.67 -15.32
N PHE A 206 -2.05 -1.41 -16.42
CA PHE A 206 -2.60 -0.97 -17.68
C PHE A 206 -4.11 -0.73 -17.61
N ILE A 207 -4.87 -1.67 -17.04
CA ILE A 207 -6.33 -1.54 -16.89
C ILE A 207 -6.68 -0.38 -15.96
N SER A 208 -5.99 -0.24 -14.83
CA SER A 208 -6.21 0.88 -13.90
C SER A 208 -5.91 2.22 -14.56
N ALA A 209 -4.83 2.33 -15.33
CA ALA A 209 -4.47 3.55 -16.04
C ALA A 209 -5.51 3.94 -17.09
N ILE A 210 -6.03 2.97 -17.86
CA ILE A 210 -7.08 3.23 -18.86
C ILE A 210 -8.39 3.62 -18.18
N SER A 211 -8.80 2.90 -17.13
CA SER A 211 -10.09 3.17 -16.47
C SER A 211 -10.08 4.52 -15.77
N LEU A 212 -9.02 4.83 -15.01
CA LEU A 212 -8.89 6.11 -14.31
C LEU A 212 -8.66 7.27 -15.29
N GLY A 213 -7.83 7.07 -16.31
CA GLY A 213 -7.61 8.06 -17.36
C GLY A 213 -8.88 8.34 -18.17
N GLY A 214 -9.62 7.29 -18.53
CA GLY A 214 -10.86 7.39 -19.29
C GLY A 214 -11.97 8.10 -18.51
N VAL A 215 -12.22 7.68 -17.27
CA VAL A 215 -13.20 8.33 -16.39
C VAL A 215 -12.79 9.77 -16.08
N GLY A 216 -11.50 10.02 -15.83
CA GLY A 216 -10.99 11.36 -15.58
C GLY A 216 -11.18 12.30 -16.77
N ILE A 217 -10.87 11.85 -18.00
CA ILE A 217 -11.07 12.65 -19.20
C ILE A 217 -12.56 12.88 -19.46
N ALA A 218 -13.42 11.86 -19.29
CA ALA A 218 -14.86 12.01 -19.46
C ALA A 218 -15.43 13.05 -18.49
N ASP A 219 -15.09 12.96 -17.20
CA ASP A 219 -15.51 13.92 -16.17
C ASP A 219 -14.98 15.34 -16.45
N MET A 220 -13.76 15.48 -16.97
CA MET A 220 -13.22 16.79 -17.36
C MET A 220 -13.93 17.39 -18.57
N VAL A 221 -14.31 16.57 -19.55
CA VAL A 221 -15.03 17.06 -20.75
C VAL A 221 -16.46 17.47 -20.38
N GLU A 222 -17.14 16.68 -19.54
CA GLU A 222 -18.49 17.00 -19.04
C GLU A 222 -18.49 18.31 -18.23
N LYS A 223 -17.50 18.50 -17.33
CA LYS A 223 -17.33 19.76 -16.57
C LYS A 223 -16.99 20.97 -17.43
N LEU A 224 -16.34 20.78 -18.58
CA LEU A 224 -16.06 21.85 -19.53
C LEU A 224 -17.28 22.22 -20.37
N GLU A 225 -18.19 21.28 -20.65
CA GLU A 225 -19.44 21.54 -21.37
C GLU A 225 -20.49 22.27 -20.53
N ASP A 226 -20.54 22.01 -19.22
CA ASP A 226 -21.49 22.65 -18.29
C ASP A 226 -21.06 24.07 -17.83
N GLU A 227 -19.95 24.62 -18.35
CA GLU A 227 -19.31 25.88 -17.86
C GLU A 227 -19.08 25.89 -16.33
N GLU A 228 -19.00 24.72 -15.69
CA GLU A 228 -18.77 24.61 -14.25
C GLU A 228 -17.30 24.91 -13.90
N TYR A 229 -17.15 25.69 -12.83
CA TYR A 229 -15.85 26.12 -12.30
C TYR A 229 -14.99 24.89 -11.96
N MET A 230 -13.79 24.78 -12.54
CA MET A 230 -12.84 23.65 -12.40
C MET A 230 -12.21 23.47 -11.00
N GLY A 231 -12.89 23.90 -9.93
CA GLY A 231 -12.50 23.61 -8.54
C GLY A 231 -11.25 24.34 -8.03
N PHE A 232 -10.74 25.34 -8.75
CA PHE A 232 -9.76 26.28 -8.19
C PHE A 232 -10.47 27.31 -7.31
N GLU A 233 -11.03 26.86 -6.19
CA GLU A 233 -11.34 27.79 -5.11
C GLU A 233 -10.03 28.33 -4.53
N ASN A 234 -9.99 29.64 -4.26
CA ASN A 234 -8.89 30.23 -3.52
C ASN A 234 -8.90 29.62 -2.11
N LEU A 235 -7.87 28.82 -1.79
CA LEU A 235 -7.69 28.09 -0.52
C LEU A 235 -7.79 28.93 0.76
N CYS A 236 -7.96 30.26 0.66
CA CYS A 236 -8.14 31.22 1.74
C CYS A 236 -9.17 32.32 1.45
N LYS A 237 -10.18 32.08 0.60
CA LYS A 237 -11.22 33.09 0.34
C LYS A 237 -12.61 32.47 0.24
N LEU A 238 -13.21 32.17 1.38
CA LEU A 238 -14.64 32.35 1.54
C LEU A 238 -14.96 32.75 3.00
N SER A 239 -15.81 33.77 3.06
CA SER A 239 -16.23 34.57 4.22
C SER A 239 -16.83 33.78 5.37
#